data_AF-A0AA93L960-F1
#
_entry.id   AF-A0AA93L960-F1
#
_cell.length_a   1.000
_cell.length_b   1.000
_cell.length_c   1.000
_cell.angle_alpha   90.00
_cell.angle_beta   90.00
_cell.angle_gamma   90.00
#
_symmetry.space_group_name_H-M   'P 1'
#
loop_
_entity.id
_entity.type
_entity.pdbx_description
1 polymer ?
#
loop_
_entity_poly.entity_id
_entity_poly.type
_entity_poly.pdbx_seq_one_letter_code
_entity_poly.pdbx_strand_id
1 'polypeptide(L)' 'MSIAEKAKKTVLSIEIPRDELACRLAEASMGVKRPVGATVSQAFAQMAIIDPGQPDRWRAAADAAVLYFHQCLNAARQPS' A
#
# COMPACT_ATOMS: atom_id res chain seq x y z
N MET A 1 17.43 5.39 -23.97
CA MET A 1 17.09 5.32 -22.54
C MET A 1 18.37 5.11 -21.75
N SER A 2 18.70 6.04 -20.88
CA SER A 2 19.92 5.97 -20.09
C SER A 2 19.79 4.94 -18.96
N ILE A 3 20.92 4.43 -18.46
CA ILE A 3 20.97 3.50 -17.32
C ILE A 3 20.30 4.13 -16.08
N ALA A 4 20.36 5.47 -15.93
CA ALA A 4 19.71 6.21 -14.86
C ALA A 4 18.18 6.23 -14.99
N GLU A 5 17.64 6.27 -16.21
CA GLU A 5 16.19 6.13 -16.45
C GLU A 5 15.71 4.72 -16.14
N LYS A 6 16.49 3.69 -16.50
CA LYS A 6 16.20 2.30 -16.11
C LYS A 6 16.24 2.15 -14.59
N ALA A 7 17.25 2.69 -13.91
CA ALA A 7 17.38 2.63 -12.46
C ALA A 7 16.22 3.34 -11.75
N LYS A 8 15.82 4.54 -12.18
CA LYS A 8 14.63 5.24 -11.64
C LYS A 8 13.35 4.44 -11.85
N LYS A 9 13.21 3.74 -12.99
CA LYS A 9 12.05 2.90 -13.27
C LYS A 9 12.03 1.62 -12.42
N THR A 10 13.20 1.03 -12.15
CA THR A 10 13.36 -0.17 -11.32
C THR A 10 13.17 0.12 -9.83
N VAL A 11 13.58 1.30 -9.32
CA VAL A 11 13.39 1.70 -7.91
C VAL A 11 11.90 1.91 -7.55
N LEU A 12 11.05 2.19 -8.54
CA LEU A 12 9.61 2.39 -8.32
C LEU A 12 8.79 1.08 -8.35
N SER A 13 9.40 -0.05 -8.68
CA SER A 13 8.75 -1.37 -8.70
C SER A 13 8.91 -2.09 -7.36
N ILE A 14 8.61 -1.42 -6.24
CA ILE A 14 8.40 -2.15 -4.99
C ILE A 14 7.03 -2.79 -5.10
N GLU A 15 7.00 -4.07 -5.45
CA GLU A 15 5.78 -4.87 -5.47
C GLU A 15 5.38 -5.18 -4.02
N ILE A 16 4.76 -4.21 -3.35
CA ILE A 16 4.15 -4.43 -2.04
C ILE A 16 2.83 -5.16 -2.27
N PRO A 17 2.61 -6.35 -1.69
CA PRO A 17 1.32 -7.02 -1.77
C PRO A 17 0.20 -6.11 -1.25
N ARG A 18 -0.97 -6.15 -1.89
CA ARG A 18 -2.13 -5.31 -1.54
C ARG A 18 -2.45 -5.35 -0.04
N ASP A 19 -2.51 -6.55 0.55
CA ASP A 19 -2.85 -6.74 1.95
C ASP A 19 -1.76 -6.17 2.89
N GLU A 20 -0.49 -6.23 2.49
CA GLU A 20 0.61 -5.61 3.25
C GLU A 20 0.53 -4.08 3.21
N LEU A 21 0.20 -3.49 2.04
CA LEU A 21 -0.03 -2.05 1.93
C LEU A 21 -1.23 -1.61 2.78
N ALA A 22 -2.34 -2.35 2.69
CA ALA A 22 -3.53 -2.11 3.49
C ALA A 22 -3.24 -2.16 5.00
N CYS A 23 -2.44 -3.15 5.44
CA CYS A 23 -2.03 -3.25 6.83
C CYS A 23 -1.16 -2.06 7.27
N ARG A 24 -0.23 -1.59 6.42
CA ARG A 24 0.60 -0.41 6.72
C ARG A 24 -0.22 0.88 6.80
N LEU A 25 -1.24 1.02 5.95
CA LEU A 25 -2.17 2.15 6.01
C LEU A 25 -2.97 2.14 7.32
N ALA A 26 -3.46 0.97 7.73
CA ALA A 26 -4.17 0.81 9.00
C ALA A 26 -3.28 1.18 10.20
N GLU A 27 -2.06 0.65 10.24
CA GLU A 27 -1.07 0.99 11.28
C GLU A 27 -0.78 2.49 11.35
N ALA A 28 -0.53 3.13 10.21
CA ALA A 28 -0.25 4.55 10.15
C ALA A 28 -1.45 5.38 10.60
N SER A 29 -2.66 5.01 10.18
CA SER A 29 -3.89 5.72 10.55
C SER A 29 -4.22 5.61 12.04
N MET A 30 -3.93 4.46 12.65
CA MET A 30 -4.24 4.21 14.07
C MET A 30 -3.08 4.60 15.01
N GLY A 31 -1.91 4.95 14.46
CA GLY A 31 -0.72 5.25 15.25
C GLY A 31 -0.17 4.03 16.01
N VAL A 32 -0.48 2.81 15.56
CA VAL A 32 -0.07 1.55 16.19
C VAL A 32 0.69 0.68 15.21
N LYS A 33 1.53 -0.21 15.74
CA LYS A 33 2.23 -1.23 14.95
C LYS A 33 1.73 -2.61 15.33
N ARG A 34 1.59 -3.49 14.35
CA ARG A 34 1.35 -4.90 14.64
C ARG A 34 2.55 -5.47 15.43
N PRO A 35 2.33 -6.45 16.31
CA PRO A 35 3.41 -7.08 17.07
C PRO A 35 4.52 -7.61 16.15
N VAL A 36 5.76 -7.60 16.63
CA VAL A 36 6.91 -8.15 15.89
C VAL A 36 6.65 -9.64 15.62
N GLY A 37 6.75 -10.03 14.34
CA GLY A 37 6.47 -11.40 13.89
C GLY A 37 5.00 -11.69 13.56
N ALA A 38 4.07 -10.77 13.85
CA ALA A 38 2.68 -10.94 13.43
C ALA A 38 2.55 -10.82 11.90
N THR A 39 1.81 -11.73 11.29
CA THR A 39 1.52 -11.70 9.86
C THR A 39 0.38 -10.72 9.55
N VAL A 40 0.28 -10.28 8.30
CA VAL A 40 -0.83 -9.45 7.82
C VAL A 40 -2.18 -10.11 8.08
N SER A 41 -2.29 -11.42 7.79
CA SER A 41 -3.52 -12.17 8.01
C SER A 41 -3.93 -12.20 9.48
N GLN A 42 -2.97 -12.33 10.40
CA GLN A 42 -3.24 -12.26 11.83
C GLN A 42 -3.70 -10.86 12.26
N ALA A 43 -3.09 -9.80 11.73
CA ALA A 43 -3.49 -8.43 12.01
C ALA A 43 -4.93 -8.16 11.53
N PHE A 44 -5.28 -8.61 10.32
CA PHE A 44 -6.64 -8.45 9.79
C PHE A 44 -7.67 -9.32 10.51
N ALA A 45 -7.31 -10.53 10.93
CA ALA A 45 -8.19 -11.34 11.76
C ALA A 45 -8.53 -10.63 13.08
N GLN A 46 -7.55 -9.97 13.72
CA GLN A 46 -7.79 -9.19 14.93
C GLN A 46 -8.67 -7.96 14.66
N MET A 47 -8.44 -7.23 13.58
CA MET A 47 -9.29 -6.10 13.18
C MET A 47 -10.74 -6.55 12.94
N ALA A 48 -10.95 -7.68 12.27
CA ALA A 48 -12.27 -8.21 11.97
C ALA A 48 -13.07 -8.63 13.22
N ILE A 49 -12.40 -8.99 14.32
CA ILE A 49 -13.06 -9.27 15.61
C ILE A 49 -13.67 -7.99 16.19
N ILE A 50 -13.01 -6.84 15.99
CA ILE A 50 -13.43 -5.54 16.51
C ILE A 50 -14.48 -4.90 15.59
N ASP A 51 -14.21 -4.88 14.28
CA ASP A 51 -15.11 -4.40 13.22
C ASP A 51 -14.96 -5.31 11.99
N PRO A 52 -15.92 -6.22 11.74
CA PRO A 52 -15.86 -7.20 10.66
C PRO A 52 -15.66 -6.62 9.26
N GLY A 53 -16.02 -5.35 9.02
CA GLY A 53 -15.85 -4.69 7.73
C GLY A 53 -14.53 -3.92 7.59
N GLN A 54 -13.76 -3.80 8.66
CA GLN A 54 -12.57 -2.95 8.69
C GLN A 54 -11.45 -3.43 7.75
N PRO A 55 -11.12 -4.74 7.65
CA PRO A 55 -10.08 -5.20 6.71
C PRO A 55 -10.38 -4.83 5.25
N ASP A 56 -11.63 -4.98 4.82
CA ASP A 56 -12.02 -4.70 3.43
C ASP A 56 -11.96 -3.21 3.10
N ARG A 57 -12.28 -2.34 4.06
CA ARG A 57 -12.08 -0.89 3.92
C ARG A 57 -10.61 -0.54 3.71
N TRP A 58 -9.70 -1.17 4.45
CA TRP A 58 -8.26 -0.93 4.28
C TRP A 58 -7.72 -1.46 2.96
N ARG A 59 -8.24 -2.60 2.49
CA ARG A 59 -7.94 -3.12 1.15
C ARG A 59 -8.40 -2.17 0.05
N ALA A 60 -9.61 -1.63 0.16
CA ALA A 60 -10.13 -0.63 -0.77
C ALA A 60 -9.29 0.67 -0.74
N ALA A 61 -8.86 1.10 0.44
CA ALA A 61 -7.98 2.26 0.59
C ALA A 61 -6.60 2.03 -0.06
N ALA A 62 -6.04 0.82 0.06
CA ALA A 62 -4.80 0.44 -0.61
C ALA A 62 -4.93 0.50 -2.13
N ASP A 63 -6.04 -0.01 -2.69
CA ASP A 63 -6.30 0.06 -4.13
C ASP A 63 -6.40 1.51 -4.63
N ALA A 64 -7.11 2.36 -3.88
CA ALA A 64 -7.25 3.78 -4.20
C ALA A 64 -5.90 4.51 -4.14
N ALA A 65 -5.06 4.19 -3.15
CA ALA A 65 -3.72 4.77 -3.02
C ALA A 65 -2.82 4.40 -4.20
N VAL A 66 -2.84 3.13 -4.63
CA VAL A 66 -2.08 2.66 -5.81
C VAL A 66 -2.58 3.35 -7.07
N LEU A 67 -3.90 3.43 -7.27
CA LEU A 67 -4.49 4.09 -8.42
C LEU A 67 -4.09 5.57 -8.49
N TYR A 68 -4.20 6.29 -7.38
CA TYR A 68 -3.82 7.70 -7.29
C TYR A 68 -2.32 7.89 -7.58
N PHE A 69 -1.47 7.03 -7.03
CA PHE A 69 -0.04 7.07 -7.30
C PHE A 69 0.26 6.87 -8.79
N HIS A 70 -0.40 5.92 -9.46
CA HIS A 70 -0.27 5.71 -10.89
C HIS A 70 -0.75 6.92 -11.71
N GLN A 71 -1.84 7.57 -11.31
CA GLN A 71 -2.34 8.80 -11.94
C GLN A 71 -1.30 9.93 -11.82
N CYS A 72 -0.74 10.16 -10.64
CA CYS A 72 0.32 11.14 -10.41
C CYS A 72 1.57 10.87 -11.26
N LEU A 73 1.99 9.61 -11.36
CA LEU A 73 3.12 9.22 -12.21
C LEU A 73 2.85 9.45 -13.70
N ASN A 74 1.62 9.21 -14.16
CA ASN A 74 1.24 9.44 -15.55
C ASN A 74 1.16 10.93 -15.88
N ALA A 75 0.59 11.74 -14.97
CA ALA A 75 0.54 13.19 -15.11
C ALA A 75 1.95 13.81 -15.18
N ALA A 76 2.87 13.35 -14.32
CA ALA A 76 4.26 13.80 -14.33
C ALA A 76 5.06 13.37 -15.58
N ARG A 77 4.56 12.41 -16.37
CA ARG A 77 5.20 11.91 -17.60
C ARG A 77 4.69 12.55 -18.87
N GLN A 78 3.58 13.29 -18.84
CA GLN A 78 3.12 14.00 -20.04
C GLN A 78 4.05 15.19 -20.31
N PRO A 79 4.73 15.25 -21.48
CA PRO A 79 5.44 16.46 -21.88
C PRO A 79 4.42 17.57 -22.15
N SER A 80 4.68 18.75 -21.60
CA SER A 80 3.93 19.98 -21.88
C SER A 80 4.14 20.43 -23.32
#